data_AF-A0A508B7X8-F1
#
_entry.id   AF-A0A508B7X8-F1
#
_cell.length_a   1.000
_cell.length_b   1.000
_cell.length_c   1.000
_cell.angle_alpha   90.00
_cell.angle_beta   90.00
_cell.angle_gamma   90.00
#
_symmetry.space_group_name_H-M   'P 1'
#
loop_
_entity.id
_entity.type
_entity.pdbx_description
1 polymer ?
#
loop_
_entity_poly.entity_id
_entity_poly.type
_entity_poly.pdbx_seq_one_letter_code
_entity_poly.pdbx_strand_id
1 'polypeptide(L)'
;MPEFELIERIRARAGGRDDVVLGIGDDAALLRVPPDRQLVVAMDTLNDGVHFPRGTAAADVGWKALAVNLSDLAAMGAEPAWCTLSLSLPASDDGWVDGFLDGFLKLATAHRVALVGGDTTRG
;
A
#
# COMPACT_ATOMS: atom_id res chain seq x y z
N MET A 1 9.10 16.55 -4.51
CA MET A 1 8.19 16.76 -3.36
C MET A 1 8.87 16.40 -2.03
N PRO A 2 8.76 17.23 -0.97
CA PRO A 2 9.16 16.85 0.39
C PRO A 2 8.37 15.66 0.91
N GLU A 3 8.95 14.88 1.81
CA GLU A 3 8.35 13.65 2.37
C GLU A 3 6.94 13.86 2.96
N PHE A 4 6.76 14.89 3.78
CA PHE A 4 5.46 15.18 4.41
C PHE A 4 4.35 15.47 3.39
N GLU A 5 4.67 16.11 2.26
CA GLU A 5 3.67 16.39 1.22
C GLU A 5 3.25 15.11 0.50
N LEU A 6 4.18 14.16 0.31
CA LEU A 6 3.86 12.83 -0.22
C LEU A 6 2.94 12.05 0.75
N ILE A 7 3.25 12.07 2.05
CA ILE A 7 2.45 11.41 3.07
C ILE A 7 1.03 11.98 3.09
N GLU A 8 0.87 13.30 3.08
CA GLU A 8 -0.46 13.93 3.02
C GLU A 8 -1.21 13.60 1.73
N ARG A 9 -0.50 13.51 0.58
CA ARG A 9 -1.10 13.09 -0.69
C ARG A 9 -1.61 11.65 -0.64
N ILE A 10 -0.85 10.74 -0.04
CA ILE A 10 -1.27 9.35 0.18
C ILE A 10 -2.48 9.33 1.13
N ARG A 11 -2.39 10.03 2.25
CA ARG A 11 -3.43 10.13 3.28
C ARG A 11 -4.76 10.63 2.73
N ALA A 12 -4.73 11.66 1.89
CA ALA A 12 -5.92 12.25 1.28
C ALA A 12 -6.65 11.29 0.33
N ARG A 13 -5.96 10.26 -0.18
CA ARG A 13 -6.47 9.29 -1.14
C ARG A 13 -6.76 7.93 -0.52
N ALA A 14 -6.15 7.62 0.62
CA ALA A 14 -6.39 6.38 1.34
C ALA A 14 -7.85 6.35 1.86
N GLY A 15 -8.56 5.27 1.56
CA GLY A 15 -9.90 5.03 2.09
C GLY A 15 -9.87 4.68 3.59
N GLY A 16 -11.03 4.80 4.24
CA GLY A 16 -11.23 4.37 5.63
C GLY A 16 -11.86 2.98 5.73
N ARG A 17 -11.73 2.36 6.91
CA ARG A 17 -12.39 1.10 7.29
C ARG A 17 -12.72 1.14 8.79
N ASP A 18 -13.88 0.62 9.19
CA ASP A 18 -14.40 0.78 10.56
C ASP A 18 -13.52 0.15 11.67
N ASP A 19 -12.65 -0.78 11.30
CA ASP A 19 -11.72 -1.45 12.21
C ASP A 19 -10.29 -0.87 12.15
N VAL A 20 -10.11 0.27 11.48
CA VAL A 20 -8.93 1.13 11.59
C VAL A 20 -9.23 2.19 12.65
N VAL A 21 -8.74 1.97 13.88
CA VAL A 21 -8.94 2.89 15.01
C VAL A 21 -8.06 4.13 14.85
N LEU A 22 -6.87 3.97 14.29
CA LEU A 22 -5.93 5.04 13.93
C LEU A 22 -5.21 4.62 12.64
N GLY A 23 -5.27 5.47 11.61
CA GLY A 23 -4.64 5.24 10.31
C GLY A 23 -3.47 6.21 10.06
N ILE A 24 -3.25 6.59 8.79
CA ILE A 24 -2.17 7.49 8.40
C ILE A 24 -2.30 8.86 9.09
N GLY A 25 -1.19 9.38 9.61
CA GLY A 25 -1.09 10.70 10.24
C GLY A 25 -0.58 10.68 11.70
N ASP A 26 -0.15 9.53 12.18
CA ASP A 26 0.50 9.33 13.49
C ASP A 26 1.65 8.32 13.34
N ASP A 27 2.38 8.04 14.41
CA ASP A 27 3.59 7.19 14.38
C ASP A 27 3.29 5.71 14.06
N ALA A 28 2.06 5.25 14.29
CA ALA A 28 1.64 3.88 14.01
C ALA A 28 0.12 3.77 13.80
N ALA A 29 -0.30 2.73 13.07
CA ALA A 29 -1.70 2.38 12.94
C ALA A 29 -2.20 1.56 14.14
N LEU A 30 -3.45 1.82 14.57
CA LEU A 30 -4.17 1.00 15.55
C LEU A 30 -5.27 0.23 14.84
N LEU A 31 -5.17 -1.10 14.83
CA LEU A 31 -6.04 -1.99 14.05
C LEU A 31 -6.81 -2.93 14.98
N ARG A 32 -8.11 -3.10 14.73
CA ARG A 32 -8.96 -4.00 15.52
C ARG A 32 -9.12 -5.34 14.81
N VAL A 33 -8.40 -6.34 15.28
CA VAL A 33 -8.59 -7.74 14.84
C VAL A 33 -9.87 -8.30 15.46
N PRO A 34 -10.76 -8.95 14.69
CA PRO A 34 -11.94 -9.61 15.25
C PRO A 34 -11.58 -10.70 16.28
N PRO A 35 -12.37 -10.86 17.36
CA PRO A 35 -12.00 -11.70 18.53
C PRO A 35 -11.81 -13.19 18.24
N ASP A 36 -12.35 -13.72 17.13
CA ASP A 36 -12.25 -15.13 16.75
C ASP A 36 -11.42 -15.36 15.48
N ARG A 37 -10.52 -14.42 15.17
CA ARG A 37 -9.65 -14.49 14.00
C ARG A 37 -8.19 -14.37 14.42
N GLN A 38 -7.32 -14.97 13.60
CA GLN A 38 -5.88 -14.76 13.69
C GLN A 38 -5.45 -13.74 12.64
N LEU A 39 -4.43 -12.97 12.98
CA LEU A 39 -3.79 -12.07 12.03
C LEU A 39 -2.79 -12.86 11.17
N VAL A 40 -2.98 -12.83 9.85
CA VAL A 40 -2.01 -13.32 8.87
C VAL A 40 -1.30 -12.10 8.28
N VAL A 41 0.03 -12.16 8.21
CA VAL A 41 0.85 -11.08 7.69
C VAL A 41 1.74 -11.64 6.57
N ALA A 42 1.73 -10.97 5.43
CA ALA A 42 2.63 -11.23 4.30
C ALA A 42 3.30 -9.92 3.90
N MET A 43 4.49 -10.01 3.33
CA MET A 43 5.25 -8.86 2.86
C MET A 43 6.14 -9.27 1.69
N ASP A 44 5.99 -8.55 0.58
CA ASP A 44 6.87 -8.63 -0.58
C ASP A 44 7.56 -7.30 -0.86
N THR A 45 8.76 -7.37 -1.42
CA THR A 45 9.50 -6.22 -1.96
C THR A 45 9.65 -6.35 -3.47
N LEU A 46 9.26 -5.32 -4.21
CA LEU A 46 9.40 -5.28 -5.67
C LEU A 46 10.43 -4.23 -6.09
N ASN A 47 11.46 -4.68 -6.79
CA ASN A 47 12.55 -3.85 -7.30
C ASN A 47 12.45 -3.64 -8.81
N ASP A 48 12.67 -2.41 -9.26
CA ASP A 48 12.70 -2.01 -10.67
C ASP A 48 13.78 -2.78 -11.46
N GLY A 49 13.43 -3.27 -12.64
CA GLY A 49 14.29 -4.11 -13.48
C GLY A 49 14.51 -5.54 -12.96
N VAL A 50 13.98 -5.91 -11.79
CA VAL A 50 14.03 -7.28 -11.25
C VAL A 50 12.64 -7.91 -11.28
N HIS A 51 11.67 -7.27 -10.63
CA HIS A 51 10.32 -7.80 -10.48
C HIS A 51 9.36 -7.26 -11.54
N PHE A 52 9.70 -6.15 -12.18
CA PHE A 52 8.99 -5.59 -13.31
C PHE A 52 10.00 -4.91 -14.27
N PRO A 53 9.73 -4.85 -15.58
CA PRO A 53 10.60 -4.16 -16.52
C PRO A 53 10.77 -2.68 -16.20
N ARG A 54 11.95 -2.13 -16.50
CA ARG A 54 12.17 -0.69 -16.40
C ARG A 54 11.22 0.07 -17.31
N GLY A 55 10.64 1.15 -16.80
CA GLY A 55 9.65 1.95 -17.53
C GLY A 55 8.24 1.34 -17.55
N THR A 56 7.97 0.32 -16.75
CA THR A 56 6.58 -0.12 -16.47
C THR A 56 5.76 1.06 -15.97
N ALA A 57 4.52 1.20 -16.45
CA ALA A 57 3.66 2.31 -16.06
C ALA A 57 3.41 2.32 -14.55
N ALA A 58 3.43 3.50 -13.92
CA ALA A 58 3.33 3.63 -12.48
C ALA A 58 2.08 2.92 -11.91
N ALA A 59 0.94 3.03 -12.59
CA ALA A 59 -0.30 2.34 -12.20
C ALA A 59 -0.16 0.81 -12.21
N ASP A 60 0.55 0.25 -13.18
CA ASP A 60 0.79 -1.20 -13.22
C ASP A 60 1.75 -1.63 -12.10
N VAL A 61 2.74 -0.80 -11.77
CA VAL A 61 3.63 -1.03 -10.62
C VAL A 61 2.83 -1.00 -9.32
N GLY A 62 1.99 0.01 -9.10
CA GLY A 62 1.15 0.13 -7.91
C GLY A 62 0.15 -1.01 -7.77
N TRP A 63 -0.49 -1.41 -8.88
CA TRP A 63 -1.37 -2.58 -8.90
C TRP A 63 -0.60 -3.84 -8.50
N LYS A 64 0.56 -4.09 -9.13
CA LYS A 64 1.35 -5.29 -8.87
C LYS A 64 1.89 -5.34 -7.44
N ALA A 65 2.30 -4.21 -6.88
CA ALA A 65 2.82 -4.11 -5.51
C ALA A 65 1.83 -4.64 -4.47
N LEU A 66 0.53 -4.37 -4.64
CA LEU A 66 -0.50 -4.94 -3.78
C LEU A 66 -0.89 -6.37 -4.21
N ALA A 67 -0.99 -6.63 -5.51
CA ALA A 67 -1.50 -7.91 -6.03
C ALA A 67 -0.69 -9.13 -5.56
N VAL A 68 0.64 -9.01 -5.45
CA VAL A 68 1.50 -10.11 -4.99
C VAL A 68 1.17 -10.50 -3.54
N ASN A 69 1.07 -9.52 -2.65
CA ASN A 69 0.70 -9.74 -1.25
C ASN A 69 -0.73 -10.29 -1.10
N LEU A 70 -1.68 -9.82 -1.92
CA LEU A 70 -3.04 -10.37 -1.94
C LEU A 70 -3.07 -11.83 -2.41
N SER A 71 -2.21 -12.20 -3.34
CA SER A 71 -2.07 -13.59 -3.80
C SER A 71 -1.61 -14.51 -2.67
N ASP A 72 -0.64 -14.08 -1.87
CA ASP A 72 -0.14 -14.84 -0.72
C ASP A 72 -1.21 -15.04 0.35
N LEU A 73 -1.95 -13.97 0.68
CA LEU A 73 -3.08 -14.06 1.61
C LEU A 73 -4.18 -15.00 1.09
N ALA A 74 -4.48 -14.94 -0.21
CA ALA A 74 -5.44 -15.85 -0.83
C ALA A 74 -4.99 -17.31 -0.76
N ALA A 75 -3.70 -17.61 -0.94
CA ALA A 75 -3.15 -18.95 -0.83
C ALA A 75 -3.27 -19.53 0.60
N MET A 76 -3.30 -18.67 1.61
CA MET A 76 -3.55 -19.03 3.01
C MET A 76 -5.03 -19.09 3.39
N GLY A 77 -5.94 -18.78 2.45
CA GLY A 77 -7.37 -18.66 2.73
C GLY A 77 -7.73 -17.46 3.63
N ALA A 78 -6.85 -16.47 3.72
CA ALA A 78 -7.04 -15.29 4.55
C ALA A 78 -7.91 -14.23 3.83
N GLU A 79 -8.78 -13.56 4.59
CA GLU A 79 -9.50 -12.38 4.13
C GLU A 79 -8.60 -11.14 4.31
N PRO A 80 -8.22 -10.42 3.24
CA PRO A 80 -7.35 -9.26 3.35
C PRO A 80 -8.09 -8.08 3.98
N ALA A 81 -7.36 -7.27 4.74
CA ALA A 81 -7.94 -6.31 5.69
C ALA A 81 -7.25 -4.94 5.64
N TRP A 82 -5.93 -4.93 5.81
CA TRP A 82 -5.12 -3.73 5.87
C TRP A 82 -3.79 -3.98 5.15
N CYS A 83 -3.15 -2.92 4.68
CA CYS A 83 -1.79 -2.97 4.16
C CYS A 83 -1.00 -1.74 4.61
N THR A 84 0.31 -1.89 4.67
CA THR A 84 1.26 -0.77 4.74
C THR A 84 2.02 -0.68 3.41
N LEU A 85 2.52 0.52 3.09
CA LEU A 85 3.32 0.76 1.88
C LEU A 85 4.68 1.33 2.27
N SER A 86 5.75 0.59 2.01
CA SER A 86 7.12 1.14 2.04
C SER A 86 7.55 1.44 0.61
N LEU A 87 7.82 2.70 0.30
CA LEU A 87 8.11 3.18 -1.05
C LEU A 87 9.43 3.93 -1.07
N SER A 88 10.43 3.37 -1.75
CA SER A 88 11.70 4.06 -2.06
C SER A 88 11.68 4.56 -3.50
N LEU A 89 11.96 5.85 -3.69
CA LEU A 89 12.05 6.47 -5.01
C LEU A 89 13.35 7.27 -5.16
N PRO A 90 14.01 7.27 -6.32
CA PRO A 90 15.17 8.12 -6.55
C PRO A 90 14.80 9.61 -6.52
N ALA A 91 13.58 9.93 -6.99
CA ALA A 91 12.97 11.24 -6.91
C ALA A 91 11.45 11.11 -6.81
N SER A 92 10.81 12.00 -6.07
CA SER A 92 9.36 12.10 -5.94
C SER A 92 8.79 12.97 -7.07
N ASP A 93 8.45 12.33 -8.19
CA ASP A 93 7.68 12.91 -9.29
C ASP A 93 6.17 12.74 -9.05
N ASP A 94 5.44 13.85 -9.07
CA ASP A 94 4.01 13.89 -8.75
C ASP A 94 3.18 13.01 -9.68
N GLY A 95 3.46 13.03 -10.99
CA GLY A 95 2.72 12.26 -11.98
C GLY A 95 2.93 10.76 -11.81
N TRP A 96 4.16 10.35 -11.51
CA TRP A 96 4.48 8.96 -11.21
C TRP A 96 3.81 8.51 -9.91
N VAL A 97 3.91 9.29 -8.83
CA VAL A 97 3.27 8.98 -7.54
C VAL A 97 1.77 8.85 -7.71
N ASP A 98 1.13 9.78 -8.40
CA ASP A 98 -0.31 9.74 -8.59
C ASP A 98 -0.74 8.52 -9.41
N GLY A 99 -0.01 8.20 -10.48
CA GLY A 99 -0.26 7.01 -11.29
C GLY A 99 -0.06 5.73 -10.48
N PHE A 100 0.98 5.65 -9.65
CA PHE A 100 1.19 4.52 -8.74
C PHE A 100 0.01 4.34 -7.79
N LEU A 101 -0.43 5.42 -7.14
CA LEU A 101 -1.57 5.39 -6.23
C LEU A 101 -2.88 5.07 -6.95
N ASP A 102 -3.07 5.48 -8.20
CA ASP A 102 -4.25 5.11 -9.00
C ASP A 102 -4.36 3.59 -9.13
N GLY A 103 -3.27 2.93 -9.51
CA GLY A 103 -3.24 1.47 -9.64
C GLY A 103 -3.40 0.74 -8.31
N PHE A 104 -2.63 1.17 -7.30
CA PHE A 104 -2.61 0.57 -5.97
C PHE A 104 -3.99 0.66 -5.30
N LEU A 105 -4.56 1.88 -5.22
CA LEU A 105 -5.82 2.12 -4.52
C LEU A 105 -7.04 1.59 -5.26
N LYS A 106 -6.98 1.48 -6.59
CA LYS A 106 -8.02 0.80 -7.38
C LYS A 106 -8.13 -0.66 -6.97
N LEU A 107 -7.00 -1.37 -6.86
CA LEU A 107 -7.00 -2.76 -6.41
C LEU A 107 -7.37 -2.88 -4.93
N ALA A 108 -6.84 -2.00 -4.08
CA ALA A 108 -7.18 -1.97 -2.66
C ALA A 108 -8.69 -1.82 -2.43
N THR A 109 -9.33 -0.91 -3.18
CA THR A 109 -10.79 -0.70 -3.15
C THR A 109 -11.55 -1.95 -3.59
N ALA A 110 -11.11 -2.60 -4.68
CA ALA A 110 -11.75 -3.81 -5.19
C ALA A 110 -11.74 -4.98 -4.19
N HIS A 111 -10.71 -5.05 -3.33
CA HIS A 111 -10.59 -6.06 -2.29
C HIS A 111 -10.91 -5.55 -0.88
N ARG A 112 -11.43 -4.33 -0.74
CA ARG A 112 -11.76 -3.68 0.55
C ARG A 112 -10.59 -3.63 1.55
N VAL A 113 -9.37 -3.49 1.05
CA VAL A 113 -8.15 -3.34 1.85
C VAL A 113 -7.88 -1.87 2.13
N ALA A 114 -7.61 -1.52 3.39
CA ALA A 114 -7.23 -0.17 3.76
C ALA A 114 -5.70 0.00 3.79
N LEU A 115 -5.20 1.06 3.15
CA LEU A 115 -3.82 1.51 3.34
C LEU A 115 -3.75 2.30 4.65
N VAL A 116 -3.07 1.75 5.67
CA VAL A 116 -3.14 2.26 7.05
C VAL A 116 -1.88 2.99 7.51
N GLY A 117 -0.80 2.91 6.74
CA GLY A 117 0.49 3.48 7.12
C GLY A 117 1.57 3.05 6.14
N GLY A 118 2.82 3.33 6.49
CA GLY A 118 3.94 3.03 5.61
C GLY A 118 5.16 3.85 5.92
N ASP A 119 6.08 3.85 4.95
CA ASP A 119 7.32 4.59 4.99
C ASP A 119 7.65 5.09 3.57
N THR A 120 8.22 6.28 3.47
CA THR A 120 8.61 6.87 2.19
C THR A 120 10.05 7.34 2.27
N THR A 121 10.92 6.77 1.45
CA THR A 121 12.36 7.04 1.48
C THR A 121 12.87 7.40 0.11
N ARG A 122 14.11 7.91 0.08
CA ARG A 122 14.83 8.21 -1.16
C ARG A 122 15.99 7.24 -1.34
N GLY A 123 15.99 6.47 -2.43
CA GLY A 123 16.97 5.43 -2.72
C GLY A 123 16.87 4.89 -4.14
#